data_AF-A0A7C5IIC5-F1
#
_entry.id   AF-A0A7C5IIC5-F1
#
_cell.length_a   1.000
_cell.length_b   1.000
_cell.length_c   1.000
_cell.angle_alpha   90.00
_cell.angle_beta   90.00
_cell.angle_gamma   90.00
#
_symmetry.space_group_name_H-M   'P 1'
#
loop_
_entity.id
_entity.type
_entity.pdbx_description
1 polymer ?
#
loop_
_entity_poly.entity_id
_entity_poly.type
_entity_poly.pdbx_seq_one_letter_code
_entity_poly.pdbx_strand_id
1 'polypeptide(L)'
;IHDEIFRNFEKAKNPEWRLALAKKYGVEAALTDEKTKELVKKIIETGKEYEKTSERYPYGIRSTPTIIINNRMIIGTLPYAHLKAIIESLLSEQEKPASGETNFLENWVETRKIKK
;
A
#
# COMPACT_ATOMS: atom_id res chain seq x y z
N ILE A 1 -8.12 -12.82 -10.84
CA ILE A 1 -8.69 -12.94 -9.47
C ILE A 1 -8.94 -11.56 -8.85
N HIS A 2 -7.90 -10.74 -8.65
CA HIS A 2 -7.99 -9.40 -8.02
C HIS A 2 -9.17 -8.54 -8.50
N ASP A 3 -9.21 -8.18 -9.79
CA ASP A 3 -10.24 -7.25 -10.27
C ASP A 3 -11.66 -7.80 -10.17
N GLU A 4 -11.82 -9.13 -10.25
CA GLU A 4 -13.12 -9.77 -10.08
C GLU A 4 -13.61 -9.68 -8.64
N ILE A 5 -12.70 -9.78 -7.66
CA ILE A 5 -13.00 -9.53 -6.25
C ILE A 5 -13.43 -8.08 -6.06
N PHE A 6 -12.67 -7.11 -6.57
CA PHE A 6 -12.98 -5.68 -6.39
C PHE A 6 -14.29 -5.26 -7.07
N ARG A 7 -14.55 -5.76 -8.29
CA ARG A 7 -15.84 -5.51 -8.98
C ARG A 7 -17.03 -6.13 -8.26
N ASN A 8 -16.82 -7.17 -7.45
CA ASN A 8 -17.87 -7.89 -6.73
C ASN A 8 -17.69 -7.78 -5.20
N PHE A 9 -17.17 -6.67 -4.69
CA PHE A 9 -16.71 -6.54 -3.29
C PHE A 9 -17.75 -7.01 -2.26
N GLU A 10 -19.03 -6.66 -2.43
CA GLU A 10 -20.09 -7.11 -1.53
C GLU A 10 -20.33 -8.62 -1.58
N LYS A 11 -20.34 -9.22 -2.79
CA LYS A 11 -20.49 -10.67 -2.95
C LYS A 11 -19.27 -11.43 -2.44
N ALA A 12 -18.08 -10.84 -2.57
CA ALA A 12 -16.83 -11.42 -2.10
C ALA A 12 -16.77 -11.61 -0.58
N LYS A 13 -17.65 -10.97 0.19
CA LYS A 13 -17.81 -11.21 1.63
C LYS A 13 -18.45 -12.58 1.93
N ASN A 14 -19.20 -13.16 1.00
CA ASN A 14 -19.82 -14.47 1.15
C ASN A 14 -18.78 -15.61 0.96
N PRO A 15 -18.67 -16.57 1.91
CA PRO A 15 -17.74 -17.71 1.80
C PRO A 15 -17.96 -18.62 0.60
N GLU A 16 -19.21 -18.94 0.26
CA GLU A 16 -19.57 -19.80 -0.88
C GLU A 16 -19.17 -19.15 -2.20
N TRP A 17 -19.34 -17.83 -2.31
CA TRP A 17 -18.88 -17.09 -3.48
C TRP A 17 -17.35 -17.16 -3.61
N ARG A 18 -16.61 -17.05 -2.50
CA ARG A 18 -15.13 -17.20 -2.50
C ARG A 18 -14.72 -18.62 -2.91
N LEU A 19 -15.42 -19.66 -2.47
CA LEU A 19 -15.18 -21.05 -2.89
C LEU A 19 -15.41 -21.22 -4.40
N ALA A 20 -16.53 -20.71 -4.92
CA ALA A 20 -16.83 -20.76 -6.35
C ALA A 20 -15.78 -19.99 -7.18
N LEU A 21 -15.32 -18.84 -6.70
CA LEU A 21 -14.23 -18.08 -7.32
C LEU A 21 -12.92 -18.88 -7.30
N ALA A 22 -12.57 -19.50 -6.17
CA ALA A 22 -11.35 -20.31 -6.05
C ALA A 22 -11.37 -21.47 -7.04
N LYS A 23 -12.51 -22.16 -7.17
CA LYS A 23 -12.72 -23.22 -8.17
C LYS A 23 -12.60 -22.71 -9.60
N LYS A 24 -13.23 -21.58 -9.92
CA LYS A 24 -13.17 -20.94 -11.25
C LYS A 24 -11.72 -20.67 -11.70
N TYR A 25 -10.86 -20.30 -10.74
CA TYR A 25 -9.45 -19.99 -11.02
C TYR A 25 -8.47 -21.13 -10.68
N GLY A 26 -8.95 -22.30 -10.25
CA GLY A 26 -8.11 -23.45 -9.93
C GLY A 26 -7.19 -23.25 -8.71
N VAL A 27 -7.57 -22.40 -7.75
CA VAL A 27 -6.75 -22.05 -6.57
C VAL A 27 -7.32 -22.60 -5.25
N GLU A 28 -8.17 -23.63 -5.30
CA GLU A 28 -8.84 -24.20 -4.12
C GLU A 28 -7.83 -24.72 -3.07
N ALA A 29 -6.71 -25.29 -3.52
CA ALA A 29 -5.63 -25.76 -2.63
C ALA A 29 -5.01 -24.63 -1.78
N ALA A 30 -5.04 -23.39 -2.27
CA ALA A 30 -4.49 -22.24 -1.54
C ALA A 30 -5.31 -21.87 -0.29
N LEU A 31 -6.56 -22.34 -0.18
CA LEU A 31 -7.41 -22.06 0.99
C LEU A 31 -6.92 -22.78 2.25
N THR A 32 -6.22 -23.91 2.09
CA THR A 32 -5.72 -24.74 3.18
C THR A 32 -4.19 -24.83 3.22
N ASP A 33 -3.50 -24.25 2.25
CA ASP A 33 -2.03 -24.22 2.24
C ASP A 33 -1.47 -23.29 3.32
N GLU A 34 -0.78 -23.87 4.30
CA GLU A 34 -0.24 -23.12 5.44
C GLU A 34 0.83 -22.11 5.03
N LYS A 35 1.67 -22.44 4.03
CA LYS A 35 2.69 -21.49 3.52
C LYS A 35 2.03 -20.24 2.93
N THR A 36 0.96 -20.43 2.16
CA THR A 36 0.18 -19.31 1.61
C THR A 36 -0.46 -18.49 2.73
N LYS A 37 -1.05 -19.12 3.75
CA LYS A 37 -1.64 -18.39 4.90
C LYS A 37 -0.60 -17.59 5.67
N GLU A 38 0.57 -18.16 5.93
CA GLU A 38 1.69 -17.48 6.58
C GLU A 38 2.18 -16.28 5.77
N LEU A 39 2.33 -16.44 4.46
CA LEU A 39 2.71 -15.36 3.55
C LEU A 39 1.67 -14.24 3.56
N VAL A 40 0.38 -14.56 3.43
CA VAL A 40 -0.71 -13.59 3.46
C VAL A 40 -0.73 -12.84 4.79
N LYS A 41 -0.54 -13.56 5.92
CA LYS A 41 -0.44 -12.94 7.24
C LYS A 41 0.73 -11.95 7.29
N LYS A 42 1.91 -12.35 6.82
CA LYS A 42 3.09 -11.46 6.76
C LYS A 42 2.80 -10.19 5.95
N ILE A 43 2.15 -10.32 4.79
CA ILE A 43 1.79 -9.18 3.92
C ILE A 43 0.79 -8.25 4.62
N ILE A 44 -0.22 -8.79 5.31
CA ILE A 44 -1.20 -8.00 6.07
C ILE A 44 -0.51 -7.25 7.22
N GLU A 45 0.49 -7.87 7.83
CA GLU A 45 1.23 -7.32 8.97
C GLU A 45 2.37 -6.37 8.58
N THR A 46 2.70 -6.20 7.30
CA THR A 46 3.77 -5.31 6.83
C THR A 46 3.61 -3.86 7.31
N GLY A 47 2.38 -3.42 7.61
CA GLY A 47 2.14 -2.10 8.22
C GLY A 47 2.88 -1.87 9.55
N LYS A 48 3.19 -2.95 10.29
CA LYS A 48 3.93 -2.91 11.56
C LYS A 48 5.41 -2.56 11.39
N GLU A 49 5.96 -2.74 10.20
CA GLU A 49 7.37 -2.52 9.90
C GLU A 49 7.73 -1.02 9.81
N TYR A 50 6.72 -0.15 9.68
CA TYR A 50 6.91 1.29 9.55
C TYR A 50 6.76 2.00 10.89
N GLU A 51 7.73 2.86 11.21
CA GLU A 51 7.72 3.68 12.40
C GLU A 51 6.45 4.52 12.51
N LYS A 52 5.99 4.69 13.75
CA LYS A 52 4.80 5.48 14.07
C LYS A 52 5.03 6.95 13.70
N THR A 53 4.20 7.47 12.81
CA THR A 53 4.26 8.88 12.38
C THR A 53 3.22 9.77 13.06
N SER A 54 2.36 9.20 13.92
CA SER A 54 1.31 9.94 14.65
C SER A 54 0.93 9.22 15.93
N GLU A 55 0.78 9.98 17.04
CA GLU A 55 0.36 9.44 18.34
C GLU A 55 -0.96 8.66 18.31
N ARG A 56 -1.86 9.02 17.38
CA ARG A 56 -3.21 8.44 17.22
C ARG A 56 -3.21 7.01 16.68
N TYR A 57 -2.19 6.60 15.93
CA TYR A 57 -2.19 5.34 15.21
C TYR A 57 -1.07 4.41 15.73
N PRO A 58 -1.33 3.10 15.88
CA PRO A 58 -0.36 2.17 16.46
C PRO A 58 0.83 1.87 15.54
N TYR A 59 0.70 2.12 14.24
CA TYR A 59 1.68 1.78 13.21
C TYR A 59 1.89 2.95 12.23
N GLY A 60 2.99 2.95 11.48
CA GLY A 60 3.28 3.97 10.47
C GLY A 60 2.29 3.98 9.30
N ILE A 61 1.89 2.80 8.80
CA ILE A 61 0.79 2.70 7.85
C ILE A 61 -0.54 2.79 8.59
N ARG A 62 -1.30 3.85 8.31
CA ARG A 62 -2.52 4.21 9.05
C ARG A 62 -3.83 4.24 8.25
N SER A 63 -3.77 4.06 6.93
CA SER A 63 -4.99 3.95 6.10
C SER A 63 -4.75 3.15 4.83
N THR A 64 -5.83 2.82 4.12
CA THR A 64 -5.79 2.14 2.83
C THR A 64 -6.48 2.99 1.74
N PRO A 65 -5.96 3.01 0.50
CA PRO A 65 -4.65 2.52 0.10
C PRO A 65 -3.53 3.40 0.69
N THR A 66 -2.36 2.80 0.95
CA THR A 66 -1.11 3.52 1.18
C THR A 66 -0.10 3.00 0.15
N ILE A 67 0.60 3.90 -0.53
CA ILE A 67 1.58 3.59 -1.58
C ILE A 67 2.95 4.08 -1.11
N ILE A 68 3.97 3.24 -1.25
CA ILE A 68 5.35 3.59 -0.88
C ILE A 68 6.24 3.51 -2.12
N ILE A 69 6.84 4.63 -2.51
CA ILE A 69 7.70 4.77 -3.70
C ILE A 69 8.91 5.61 -3.30
N ASN A 70 10.14 5.12 -3.52
CA ASN A 70 11.38 5.86 -3.24
C ASN A 70 11.43 6.48 -1.83
N ASN A 71 11.12 5.71 -0.80
CA ASN A 71 11.04 6.18 0.60
C ASN A 71 10.04 7.33 0.83
N ARG A 72 9.05 7.51 -0.05
CA ARG A 72 7.90 8.40 0.17
C ARG A 72 6.65 7.59 0.45
N MET A 73 5.88 8.05 1.43
CA MET A 73 4.61 7.44 1.80
C MET A 73 3.45 8.32 1.32
N ILE A 74 2.65 7.77 0.40
CA ILE A 74 1.44 8.37 -0.15
C ILE A 74 0.23 7.70 0.48
N ILE A 75 -0.48 8.45 1.33
CA ILE A 75 -1.56 7.91 2.16
C ILE A 75 -2.91 8.36 1.59
N GLY A 76 -3.79 7.39 1.31
CA GLY A 76 -5.16 7.60 0.86
C GLY A 76 -5.35 7.57 -0.65
N THR A 77 -6.62 7.70 -1.07
CA THR A 77 -6.99 7.85 -2.48
C THR A 77 -6.83 9.30 -2.91
N LEU A 78 -5.98 9.55 -3.90
CA LEU A 78 -5.78 10.89 -4.48
C LEU A 78 -6.40 10.95 -5.88
N PRO A 79 -6.89 12.13 -6.33
CA PRO A 79 -7.22 12.35 -7.73
C PRO A 79 -6.04 12.01 -8.64
N TYR A 80 -6.32 11.48 -9.83
CA TYR A 80 -5.28 11.03 -10.76
C TYR A 80 -4.23 12.11 -11.04
N ALA A 81 -4.66 13.37 -11.26
CA ALA A 81 -3.75 14.48 -11.52
C ALA A 81 -2.74 14.72 -10.38
N HIS A 82 -3.18 14.60 -9.13
CA HIS A 82 -2.30 14.77 -7.97
C HIS A 82 -1.33 13.59 -7.84
N LEU A 83 -1.83 12.35 -8.00
CA LEU A 83 -0.97 11.17 -7.95
C LEU A 83 0.09 11.19 -9.07
N LYS A 84 -0.31 11.58 -10.29
CA LYS A 84 0.59 11.75 -11.44
C LYS A 84 1.68 12.78 -11.14
N ALA A 85 1.30 13.96 -10.64
CA ALA A 85 2.27 15.01 -10.29
C ALA A 85 3.26 14.55 -9.21
N ILE A 86 2.79 13.83 -8.18
CA ILE A 86 3.67 13.26 -7.15
C ILE A 86 4.67 12.27 -7.79
N ILE A 87 4.19 11.32 -8.58
CA ILE A 87 5.05 10.31 -9.22
C ILE A 87 6.05 10.96 -10.17
N GLU A 88 5.63 11.92 -11.00
CA GLU A 88 6.51 12.66 -11.91
C GLU A 88 7.60 13.43 -11.15
N SER A 89 7.25 14.05 -10.01
CA SER A 89 8.24 14.69 -9.14
C SER A 89 9.29 13.69 -8.64
N LEU A 90 8.86 12.50 -8.20
CA LEU A 90 9.78 11.46 -7.69
C LEU A 90 10.72 10.90 -8.76
N LEU A 91 10.25 10.80 -10.01
CA LEU A 91 11.09 10.40 -11.14
C LEU A 91 12.15 11.46 -11.44
N SER A 92 11.80 12.75 -11.41
CA SER A 92 12.77 13.84 -11.63
C SER A 92 13.78 14.01 -10.48
N GLU A 93 13.39 13.69 -9.24
CA GLU A 93 14.30 13.73 -8.08
C GLU A 93 15.39 12.66 -8.14
N GLN A 94 15.12 11.48 -8.72
CA GLN A 94 16.10 10.40 -8.88
C GLN A 94 17.28 10.77 -9.78
N GLU A 95 17.14 11.77 -10.67
CA GLU A 95 18.25 12.27 -11.49
C GLU A 95 19.30 13.03 -10.67
N LYS A 96 19.05 13.26 -9.37
CA LYS A 96 20.00 13.90 -8.44
C LYS A 96 20.36 12.92 -7.32
N PRO A 97 21.65 12.61 -7.09
CA PRO A 97 22.03 11.66 -6.04
C PRO A 97 21.60 12.19 -4.67
N ALA A 98 20.77 11.42 -3.96
CA ALA A 98 20.27 11.78 -2.64
C ALA A 98 21.39 11.69 -1.60
N SER A 99 21.90 12.83 -1.15
CA SER A 99 22.83 12.94 -0.03
C SER A 99 22.06 13.07 1.29
N GLY A 100 21.95 11.98 2.06
CA GLY A 100 21.51 12.02 3.47
C GLY A 100 20.58 10.89 3.90
N GLU A 101 20.59 10.59 5.20
CA GLU A 101 19.76 9.56 5.87
C GLU A 101 18.28 9.67 5.49
N THR A 102 17.72 8.57 4.99
CA THR A 102 16.44 8.52 4.28
C THR A 102 15.27 8.27 5.25
N ASN A 103 14.89 9.28 6.03
CA ASN A 103 13.61 9.25 6.76
C ASN A 103 12.44 9.34 5.78
N PHE A 104 11.34 8.61 6.05
CA PHE A 104 10.15 8.65 5.20
C PHE A 104 9.53 10.05 5.20
N LEU A 105 9.35 10.63 4.02
CA LEU A 105 8.61 11.88 3.85
C LEU A 105 7.17 11.53 3.48
N GLU A 106 6.22 11.89 4.34
CA GLU A 106 4.79 11.79 4.04
C GLU A 106 4.36 12.97 3.16
N ASN A 107 3.36 12.75 2.30
CA ASN A 107 2.80 13.78 1.40
C ASN A 107 2.31 15.08 2.07
N TRP A 108 2.16 15.08 3.41
CA TRP A 108 1.70 16.22 4.18
C TRP A 108 2.84 16.98 4.88
N VAL A 109 4.08 16.50 4.76
CA VAL A 109 5.24 17.16 5.34
C VAL A 109 5.80 18.14 4.32
N GLU A 110 5.90 19.42 4.70
CA GLU A 110 6.49 20.45 3.86
C GLU A 110 7.90 20.04 3.41
N THR A 111 8.07 19.86 2.11
CA THR A 111 9.36 19.53 1.51
C THR A 111 10.23 20.79 1.43
N ARG A 112 10.88 21.11 2.54
CA ARG A 112 11.93 22.14 2.75
C ARG A 112 11.44 23.60 2.87
N LYS A 113 11.96 24.27 3.91
CA LYS A 113 11.87 25.71 4.14
C LYS A 113 12.42 26.47 2.92
N ILE A 114 11.58 27.35 2.37
CA ILE A 114 12.01 28.40 1.44
C ILE A 114 13.09 29.22 2.15
N LYS A 115 14.35 29.13 1.69
CA LYS A 115 15.37 30.10 2.10
C LYS A 115 14.95 31.45 1.52
N LYS A 116 14.72 32.43 2.40
CA LYS A 116 14.66 33.85 2.03
C LYS A 116 16.03 34.31 1.55
#